data_AF-A0A356CSH5-F1
#
_entry.id   AF-A0A356CSH5-F1
#
_cell.length_a   1.000
_cell.length_b   1.000
_cell.length_c   1.000
_cell.angle_alpha   90.00
_cell.angle_beta   90.00
_cell.angle_gamma   90.00
#
_symmetry.space_group_name_H-M   'P 1'
#
loop_
_entity.id
_entity.type
_entity.pdbx_description
1 polymer ?
#
loop_
_entity_poly.entity_id
_entity_poly.type
_entity_poly.pdbx_seq_one_letter_code
_entity_poly.pdbx_strand_id
1 'polypeptide(L)'
;ANPNLTVESEVPLNGSMLVIASPQKNISPIEAKKIKKFLESGGNLLWLLDDNNFHGLEEVATYLGLTVSNGHVVDPTVKVEGADENVSFASAYGEHAITKNFMLRTLFSNAHEVNAQGTLDNGWEVSKLIEVSPNGWLESTQSAANQKSTFDKNKDKPGPINIAVALQRTYGKKGQRVVVVGNGNFLSNTFITTGGNLDLGINMINWLTGDDNLISIQPMPLKDVNVTIPNDNTSVLIAWTVFHSFQYFIPIGIFVLGIFFWLKRRKA
;
A
#
# COMPACT_ATOMS: atom_id res chain seq x y z
N ALA A 1 -11.72 16.95 2.00
CA ALA A 1 -12.70 17.01 3.12
C ALA A 1 -13.35 15.64 3.24
N ASN A 2 -13.75 15.20 4.44
CA ASN A 2 -14.47 13.93 4.63
C ASN A 2 -15.98 14.24 4.65
N PRO A 3 -16.71 14.06 3.54
CA PRO A 3 -18.12 14.42 3.48
C PRO A 3 -18.96 13.44 4.31
N ASN A 4 -19.96 13.96 5.02
CA ASN A 4 -20.95 13.12 5.69
C ASN A 4 -22.14 12.85 4.74
N LEU A 5 -22.10 11.71 4.05
CA LEU A 5 -23.10 11.35 3.04
C LEU A 5 -24.48 10.98 3.61
N THR A 6 -24.63 10.92 4.93
CA THR A 6 -25.96 10.79 5.57
C THR A 6 -26.72 12.12 5.55
N VAL A 7 -26.01 13.25 5.58
CA VAL A 7 -26.59 14.60 5.62
C VAL A 7 -26.50 15.29 4.26
N GLU A 8 -25.35 15.17 3.59
CA GLU A 8 -25.12 15.76 2.27
C GLU A 8 -26.06 15.14 1.22
N SER A 9 -26.61 15.95 0.32
CA SER A 9 -27.51 15.45 -0.73
C SER A 9 -26.78 14.57 -1.76
N GLU A 10 -25.50 14.85 -2.01
CA GLU A 10 -24.64 14.15 -2.96
C GLU A 10 -23.16 14.22 -2.57
N VAL A 11 -22.32 13.44 -3.25
CA VAL A 11 -20.87 13.53 -3.06
C VAL A 11 -20.38 14.86 -3.63
N PRO A 12 -19.66 15.70 -2.87
CA PRO A 12 -19.21 17.00 -3.34
C PRO A 12 -18.33 16.91 -4.59
N LEU A 13 -18.70 17.64 -5.64
CA LEU A 13 -17.95 17.70 -6.91
C LEU A 13 -16.75 18.66 -6.88
N ASN A 14 -16.53 19.36 -5.76
CA ASN A 14 -15.38 20.22 -5.56
C ASN A 14 -14.09 19.45 -5.27
N GLY A 15 -14.18 18.14 -4.97
CA GLY A 15 -13.02 17.25 -4.82
C GLY A 15 -12.60 16.63 -6.15
N SER A 16 -11.29 16.45 -6.34
CA SER A 16 -10.73 15.80 -7.54
C SER A 16 -11.00 14.29 -7.61
N MET A 17 -11.25 13.65 -6.45
CA MET A 17 -11.58 12.22 -6.35
C MET A 17 -12.29 11.91 -5.02
N LEU A 18 -12.99 10.78 -4.97
CA LEU A 18 -13.47 10.13 -3.75
C LEU A 18 -12.50 9.02 -3.34
N VAL A 19 -12.25 8.86 -2.04
CA VAL A 19 -11.48 7.73 -1.50
C VAL A 19 -12.39 6.89 -0.61
N ILE A 20 -12.49 5.60 -0.91
CA ILE A 20 -13.16 4.60 -0.08
C ILE A 20 -12.06 3.70 0.48
N ALA A 21 -11.67 3.95 1.73
CA ALA A 21 -10.56 3.24 2.37
C ALA A 21 -11.09 2.16 3.32
N SER A 22 -11.16 0.92 2.83
CA SER A 22 -11.47 -0.30 3.59
C SER A 22 -12.62 -0.14 4.59
N PRO A 23 -13.87 0.04 4.11
CA PRO A 23 -15.02 0.28 4.99
C PRO A 23 -15.13 -0.79 6.07
N GLN A 24 -15.21 -0.41 7.34
CA GLN A 24 -15.31 -1.39 8.45
C GLN A 24 -16.77 -1.74 8.81
N LYS A 25 -17.73 -1.05 8.18
CA LYS A 25 -19.17 -1.20 8.39
C LYS A 25 -19.86 -1.10 7.05
N ASN A 26 -21.01 -1.75 6.95
CA ASN A 26 -21.85 -1.64 5.77
C ASN A 26 -22.32 -0.20 5.58
N ILE A 27 -22.04 0.34 4.40
CA ILE A 27 -22.53 1.63 3.92
C ILE A 27 -24.01 1.49 3.60
N SER A 28 -24.81 2.50 3.97
CA SER A 28 -26.25 2.41 3.75
C SER A 28 -26.60 2.43 2.26
N PRO A 29 -27.74 1.84 1.84
CA PRO A 29 -28.17 1.87 0.44
C PRO A 29 -28.32 3.30 -0.13
N ILE A 30 -28.63 4.28 0.73
CA ILE A 30 -28.76 5.69 0.33
C ILE A 30 -27.38 6.26 -0.02
N GLU A 31 -26.37 6.01 0.81
CA GLU A 31 -24.99 6.46 0.57
C GLU A 31 -24.38 5.75 -0.64
N ALA A 32 -24.60 4.44 -0.78
CA ALA A 32 -24.14 3.66 -1.93
C ALA A 32 -24.69 4.23 -3.25
N LYS A 33 -25.98 4.60 -3.29
CA LYS A 33 -26.60 5.28 -4.45
C LYS A 33 -25.98 6.64 -4.74
N LYS A 34 -25.63 7.43 -3.72
CA LYS A 34 -24.93 8.72 -3.90
C LYS A 34 -23.53 8.51 -4.50
N ILE A 35 -22.80 7.50 -4.05
CA ILE A 35 -21.48 7.14 -4.59
C ILE A 35 -21.60 6.66 -6.03
N LYS A 36 -22.59 5.82 -6.34
CA LYS A 36 -22.87 5.37 -7.71
C LYS A 36 -23.18 6.57 -8.62
N LYS A 37 -24.07 7.47 -8.20
CA LYS A 37 -24.40 8.70 -8.95
C LYS A 37 -23.17 9.56 -9.20
N PHE A 38 -22.26 9.67 -8.23
CA PHE A 38 -20.99 10.38 -8.38
C PHE A 38 -20.12 9.78 -9.49
N LEU A 39 -20.02 8.45 -9.55
CA LEU A 39 -19.31 7.76 -10.64
C LEU A 39 -20.03 7.89 -11.99
N GLU A 40 -21.36 7.82 -12.03
CA GLU A 40 -22.15 8.08 -13.24
C GLU A 40 -21.97 9.51 -13.76
N SER A 41 -21.63 10.45 -12.86
CA SER A 41 -21.36 11.86 -13.15
C SER A 41 -19.90 12.15 -13.51
N GLY A 42 -19.06 11.13 -13.67
CA GLY A 42 -17.66 11.30 -14.07
C GLY A 42 -16.67 11.49 -12.92
N GLY A 43 -17.07 11.22 -11.68
CA GLY A 43 -16.18 11.31 -10.52
C GLY A 43 -15.08 10.26 -10.52
N ASN A 44 -13.88 10.62 -10.08
CA ASN A 44 -12.75 9.70 -9.93
C ASN A 44 -12.78 9.01 -8.56
N LEU A 45 -12.31 7.77 -8.49
CA LEU A 45 -12.38 6.95 -7.27
C LEU A 45 -11.07 6.19 -7.00
N LEU A 46 -10.58 6.28 -5.77
CA LEU A 46 -9.65 5.31 -5.20
C LEU A 46 -10.42 4.41 -4.23
N TRP A 47 -10.50 3.12 -4.52
CA TRP A 47 -11.16 2.15 -3.65
C TRP A 47 -10.15 1.13 -3.13
N LEU A 48 -9.93 1.15 -1.83
CA LEU A 48 -9.11 0.20 -1.12
C LEU A 48 -10.02 -0.79 -0.40
N LEU A 49 -9.77 -2.09 -0.61
CA LEU A 49 -10.47 -3.21 0.01
C LEU A 49 -9.50 -3.92 0.97
N ASP A 50 -10.02 -4.51 2.04
CA ASP A 50 -9.24 -5.40 2.92
C ASP A 50 -9.96 -6.73 3.19
N ASP A 51 -11.11 -6.96 2.55
CA ASP A 51 -11.84 -8.21 2.64
C ASP A 51 -12.55 -8.55 1.32
N ASN A 52 -13.30 -9.66 1.34
CA ASN A 52 -14.06 -10.16 0.20
C ASN A 52 -15.47 -9.55 0.07
N ASN A 53 -15.76 -8.48 0.80
CA ASN A 53 -17.07 -7.84 0.84
C ASN A 53 -16.96 -6.40 0.34
N PHE A 54 -18.00 -5.92 -0.33
CA PHE A 54 -18.09 -4.52 -0.74
C PHE A 54 -18.73 -3.64 0.33
N HIS A 55 -19.14 -4.20 1.46
CA HIS A 55 -19.75 -3.51 2.59
C HIS A 55 -20.95 -2.63 2.18
N GLY A 56 -21.89 -3.16 1.40
CA GLY A 56 -23.04 -2.39 0.93
C GLY A 56 -22.80 -1.58 -0.34
N LEU A 57 -21.61 -1.69 -0.96
CA LEU A 57 -21.27 -1.06 -2.24
C LEU A 57 -21.40 -2.01 -3.44
N GLU A 58 -22.22 -3.05 -3.36
CA GLU A 58 -22.38 -4.04 -4.43
C GLU A 58 -22.90 -3.41 -5.73
N GLU A 59 -23.77 -2.38 -5.63
CA GLU A 59 -24.22 -1.60 -6.80
C GLU A 59 -23.06 -0.84 -7.46
N VAL A 60 -22.09 -0.36 -6.69
CA VAL A 60 -20.91 0.35 -7.19
C VAL A 60 -19.93 -0.64 -7.83
N ALA A 61 -19.70 -1.78 -7.18
CA ALA A 61 -18.88 -2.86 -7.74
C ALA A 61 -19.48 -3.36 -9.07
N THR A 62 -20.79 -3.58 -9.13
CA THR A 62 -21.50 -3.99 -10.34
C THR A 62 -21.36 -2.95 -11.45
N TYR A 63 -21.48 -1.66 -11.12
CA TYR A 63 -21.29 -0.57 -12.08
C TYR A 63 -19.88 -0.56 -12.69
N LEU A 64 -18.86 -0.89 -11.91
CA LEU A 64 -17.47 -0.97 -12.35
C LEU A 64 -17.11 -2.33 -12.99
N GLY A 65 -18.02 -3.31 -12.97
CA GLY A 65 -17.73 -4.68 -13.39
C GLY A 65 -16.68 -5.36 -12.51
N LEU A 66 -16.61 -4.95 -11.23
CA LEU A 66 -15.60 -5.34 -10.26
C LEU A 66 -15.93 -6.69 -9.59
N THR A 67 -14.93 -7.54 -9.45
CA THR A 67 -14.98 -8.77 -8.64
C THR A 67 -13.79 -8.83 -7.69
N VAL A 68 -14.04 -9.36 -6.49
CA VAL A 68 -13.02 -9.58 -5.46
C VAL A 68 -13.05 -11.06 -5.05
N SER A 69 -11.89 -11.64 -4.75
CA SER A 69 -11.81 -13.03 -4.30
C SER A 69 -12.36 -13.23 -2.90
N ASN A 70 -12.94 -14.41 -2.66
CA ASN A 70 -13.41 -14.83 -1.35
C ASN A 70 -12.30 -15.05 -0.32
N GLY A 71 -11.11 -15.47 -0.76
CA GLY A 71 -9.95 -15.60 0.12
C GLY A 71 -8.81 -14.69 -0.29
N HIS A 72 -7.68 -14.88 0.37
CA HIS A 72 -6.51 -14.03 0.31
C HIS A 72 -5.33 -14.78 -0.34
N VAL A 73 -4.34 -14.00 -0.75
CA VAL A 73 -3.08 -14.52 -1.29
C VAL A 73 -2.22 -15.10 -0.17
N VAL A 74 -1.72 -16.30 -0.41
CA VAL A 74 -0.72 -16.99 0.41
C VAL A 74 0.58 -17.07 -0.40
N ASP A 75 1.68 -16.67 0.22
CA ASP A 75 3.04 -16.76 -0.31
C ASP A 75 3.93 -17.56 0.67
N PRO A 76 4.20 -18.84 0.40
CA PRO A 76 5.04 -19.66 1.28
C PRO A 76 6.52 -19.25 1.23
N THR A 77 6.95 -18.49 0.22
CA THR A 77 8.37 -18.18 0.01
C THR A 77 8.87 -17.16 1.04
N VAL A 78 8.00 -16.27 1.52
CA VAL A 78 8.37 -15.24 2.50
C VAL A 78 8.56 -15.80 3.91
N LYS A 79 8.08 -17.02 4.20
CA LYS A 79 8.39 -17.73 5.46
C LYS A 79 9.88 -18.02 5.60
N VAL A 80 10.57 -18.24 4.48
CA VAL A 80 12.03 -18.43 4.47
C VAL A 80 12.74 -17.12 4.88
N GLU A 81 12.11 -15.97 4.64
CA GLU A 81 12.57 -14.63 5.03
C GLU A 81 12.08 -14.22 6.44
N GLY A 82 11.38 -15.11 7.16
CA GLY A 82 10.87 -14.85 8.51
C GLY A 82 9.56 -14.07 8.58
N ALA A 83 8.88 -13.86 7.46
CA ALA A 83 7.57 -13.20 7.40
C ALA A 83 6.40 -14.20 7.45
N ASP A 84 5.20 -13.69 7.79
CA ASP A 84 3.95 -14.43 7.73
C ASP A 84 3.61 -14.79 6.27
N GLU A 85 3.05 -15.98 6.02
CA GLU A 85 2.72 -16.43 4.65
C GLU A 85 1.59 -15.62 4.00
N ASN A 86 0.83 -14.85 4.77
CA ASN A 86 -0.20 -13.95 4.25
C ASN A 86 0.39 -12.61 3.78
N VAL A 87 1.71 -12.42 3.91
CA VAL A 87 2.41 -11.27 3.37
C VAL A 87 2.94 -11.64 1.99
N SER A 88 2.66 -10.80 1.00
CA SER A 88 3.17 -10.98 -0.36
C SER A 88 3.81 -9.71 -0.86
N PHE A 89 4.88 -9.88 -1.62
CA PHE A 89 5.53 -8.79 -2.32
C PHE A 89 5.07 -8.74 -3.77
N ALA A 90 5.02 -7.54 -4.35
CA ALA A 90 4.85 -7.40 -5.80
C ALA A 90 5.97 -8.13 -6.53
N SER A 91 5.59 -9.02 -7.44
CA SER A 91 6.49 -9.72 -8.36
C SER A 91 6.55 -9.05 -9.72
N ALA A 92 5.45 -8.41 -10.13
CA ALA A 92 5.39 -7.66 -11.37
C ALA A 92 4.41 -6.49 -11.24
N TYR A 93 4.70 -5.44 -12.00
CA TYR A 93 3.81 -4.31 -12.18
C TYR A 93 3.35 -4.25 -13.64
N GLY A 94 2.07 -3.98 -13.85
CA GLY A 94 1.51 -3.86 -15.19
C GLY A 94 2.03 -2.63 -15.92
N GLU A 95 1.99 -2.66 -17.26
CA GLU A 95 2.29 -1.50 -18.10
C GLU A 95 1.17 -0.45 -17.97
N HIS A 96 1.36 0.52 -17.08
CA HIS A 96 0.39 1.57 -16.80
C HIS A 96 1.08 2.84 -16.30
N ALA A 97 0.46 4.02 -16.47
CA ALA A 97 1.07 5.29 -16.06
C ALA A 97 1.42 5.35 -14.55
N ILE A 98 0.63 4.67 -13.70
CA ILE A 98 0.86 4.54 -12.25
C ILE A 98 2.16 3.79 -11.94
N THR A 99 2.48 2.78 -12.73
CA THR A 99 3.53 1.78 -12.47
C THR A 99 4.69 1.88 -13.45
N LYS A 100 4.65 2.81 -14.40
CA LYS A 100 5.70 3.02 -15.39
C LYS A 100 7.01 3.37 -14.69
N ASN A 101 8.08 2.64 -15.01
CA ASN A 101 9.39 2.78 -14.39
C ASN A 101 9.38 2.60 -12.85
N PHE A 102 8.35 1.96 -12.29
CA PHE A 102 8.27 1.72 -10.86
C PHE A 102 9.15 0.52 -10.47
N MET A 103 10.26 0.78 -9.79
CA MET A 103 11.29 -0.23 -9.47
C MET A 103 11.38 -0.57 -7.98
N LEU A 104 10.50 0.01 -7.15
CA LEU A 104 10.50 -0.24 -5.71
C LEU A 104 9.66 -1.48 -5.41
N ARG A 105 10.14 -2.35 -4.52
CA ARG A 105 9.36 -3.51 -4.05
C ARG A 105 8.24 -3.01 -3.13
N THR A 106 6.99 -3.37 -3.39
CA THR A 106 5.84 -3.10 -2.50
C THR A 106 5.41 -4.37 -1.78
N LEU A 107 4.80 -4.19 -0.60
CA LEU A 107 4.37 -5.28 0.28
C LEU A 107 2.88 -5.13 0.61
N PHE A 108 2.17 -6.26 0.58
CA PHE A 108 0.74 -6.35 0.85
C PHE A 108 0.47 -7.49 1.84
N SER A 109 -0.38 -7.25 2.82
CA SER A 109 -0.74 -8.25 3.85
C SER A 109 -2.21 -8.65 3.72
N ASN A 110 -2.50 -9.94 3.60
CA ASN A 110 -3.86 -10.46 3.34
C ASN A 110 -4.48 -9.83 2.07
N ALA A 111 -3.72 -9.77 0.99
CA ALA A 111 -4.21 -9.20 -0.26
C ALA A 111 -5.29 -10.09 -0.89
N HIS A 112 -6.32 -9.49 -1.46
CA HIS A 112 -7.37 -10.16 -2.23
C HIS A 112 -7.13 -9.98 -3.72
N GLU A 113 -7.47 -10.99 -4.52
CA GLU A 113 -7.51 -10.84 -5.96
C GLU A 113 -8.60 -9.85 -6.33
N VAL A 114 -8.28 -8.91 -7.20
CA VAL A 114 -9.25 -7.97 -7.79
C VAL A 114 -9.20 -8.08 -9.30
N ASN A 115 -10.36 -8.20 -9.90
CA ASN A 115 -10.54 -8.12 -11.35
C ASN A 115 -11.65 -7.13 -11.67
N ALA A 116 -11.59 -6.52 -12.84
CA ALA A 116 -12.68 -5.74 -13.38
C ALA A 116 -12.85 -6.05 -14.85
N GLN A 117 -14.09 -5.94 -15.34
CA GLN A 117 -14.40 -6.09 -16.74
C GLN A 117 -15.19 -4.89 -17.24
N GLY A 118 -14.68 -4.24 -18.29
CA GLY A 118 -15.43 -3.20 -18.96
C GLY A 118 -16.71 -3.77 -19.57
N THR A 119 -17.84 -3.12 -19.29
CA THR A 119 -19.10 -3.40 -19.97
C THR A 119 -19.21 -2.53 -21.22
N LEU A 120 -19.93 -3.03 -22.24
CA LEU A 120 -20.26 -2.25 -23.44
C LEU A 120 -20.96 -0.93 -23.08
N ASP A 121 -21.76 -0.94 -22.02
CA ASP A 121 -22.55 0.21 -21.57
C ASP A 121 -21.69 1.32 -20.95
N ASN A 122 -20.60 0.97 -20.27
CA ASN A 122 -19.80 1.92 -19.51
C ASN A 122 -18.46 2.28 -20.19
N GLY A 123 -17.97 1.47 -21.13
CA GLY A 123 -16.80 1.77 -21.96
C GLY A 123 -15.47 1.85 -21.19
N TRP A 124 -15.35 1.13 -20.07
CA TRP A 124 -14.11 1.10 -19.28
C TRP A 124 -13.01 0.30 -19.99
N GLU A 125 -11.85 0.93 -20.15
CA GLU A 125 -10.59 0.24 -20.37
C GLU A 125 -10.02 -0.16 -19.01
N VAL A 126 -9.70 -1.46 -18.85
CA VAL A 126 -9.22 -2.02 -17.59
C VAL A 126 -7.77 -2.47 -17.74
N SER A 127 -6.90 -2.02 -16.85
CA SER A 127 -5.50 -2.44 -16.75
C SER A 127 -5.23 -3.09 -15.40
N LYS A 128 -4.59 -4.26 -15.42
CA LYS A 128 -4.04 -4.89 -14.21
C LYS A 128 -2.78 -4.16 -13.79
N LEU A 129 -2.62 -3.90 -12.49
CA LEU A 129 -1.53 -3.05 -11.99
C LEU A 129 -0.45 -3.83 -11.24
N ILE A 130 -0.84 -4.81 -10.43
CA ILE A 130 0.06 -5.42 -9.45
C ILE A 130 -0.21 -6.90 -9.37
N GLU A 131 0.82 -7.69 -9.68
CA GLU A 131 0.82 -9.13 -9.49
C GLU A 131 1.73 -9.50 -8.30
N VAL A 132 1.26 -10.45 -7.50
CA VAL A 132 1.96 -10.96 -6.31
C VAL A 132 2.02 -12.48 -6.31
N SER A 133 2.89 -13.03 -5.46
CA SER A 133 2.96 -14.46 -5.11
C SER A 133 3.00 -15.40 -6.33
N PRO A 134 4.01 -15.29 -7.23
CA PRO A 134 4.11 -16.15 -8.42
C PRO A 134 4.29 -17.64 -8.08
N ASN A 135 4.82 -17.94 -6.89
CA ASN A 135 5.03 -19.30 -6.38
C ASN A 135 4.07 -19.66 -5.23
N GLY A 136 3.03 -18.86 -5.01
CA GLY A 136 1.99 -19.17 -4.04
C GLY A 136 0.62 -19.36 -4.70
N TRP A 137 -0.43 -19.09 -3.95
CA TRP A 137 -1.80 -19.32 -4.40
C TRP A 137 -2.78 -18.33 -3.77
N LEU A 138 -3.94 -18.21 -4.40
CA LEU A 138 -5.13 -17.62 -3.81
C LEU A 138 -5.90 -18.72 -3.09
N GLU A 139 -5.97 -18.62 -1.77
CA GLU A 139 -6.72 -19.54 -0.93
C GLU A 139 -8.22 -19.35 -1.17
N SER A 140 -8.93 -20.45 -1.37
CA SER A 140 -10.38 -20.42 -1.68
C SER A 140 -11.29 -20.27 -0.45
N THR A 141 -10.81 -20.70 0.72
CA THR A 141 -11.53 -20.65 2.00
C THR A 141 -10.63 -20.15 3.11
N GLN A 142 -11.15 -19.34 4.02
CA GLN A 142 -10.40 -18.94 5.21
C GLN A 142 -10.08 -20.20 6.04
N SER A 143 -8.87 -20.74 5.86
CA SER A 143 -8.36 -21.83 6.68
C SER A 143 -8.47 -21.37 8.14
N ALA A 144 -9.07 -22.21 8.99
CA ALA A 144 -9.32 -21.85 10.38
C ALA A 144 -8.00 -21.41 11.04
N ALA A 145 -8.05 -20.33 11.85
CA ALA A 145 -6.89 -19.87 12.59
C ALA A 145 -6.25 -21.07 13.32
N ASN A 146 -5.00 -21.40 12.97
CA ASN A 146 -4.17 -22.54 13.40
C ASN A 146 -4.03 -23.73 12.44
N GLN A 147 -4.66 -23.75 11.27
CA GLN A 147 -4.35 -24.75 10.24
C GLN A 147 -3.26 -24.20 9.31
N LYS A 148 -2.17 -24.98 9.14
CA LYS A 148 -1.08 -24.65 8.22
C LYS A 148 -1.67 -24.57 6.80
N SER A 149 -1.62 -23.41 6.15
CA SER A 149 -2.14 -23.28 4.80
C SER A 149 -1.31 -24.17 3.86
N THR A 150 -2.00 -25.07 3.14
CA THR A 150 -1.39 -25.98 2.18
C THR A 150 -2.20 -25.94 0.92
N PHE A 151 -1.53 -25.73 -0.21
CA PHE A 151 -2.18 -25.64 -1.52
C PHE A 151 -3.02 -26.89 -1.85
N ASP A 152 -4.32 -26.67 -2.09
CA ASP A 152 -5.25 -27.67 -2.62
C ASP A 152 -5.54 -27.38 -4.10
N LYS A 153 -4.97 -28.19 -5.00
CA LYS A 153 -5.13 -28.05 -6.46
C LYS A 153 -6.60 -28.05 -6.93
N ASN A 154 -7.53 -28.63 -6.16
CA ASN A 154 -8.94 -28.71 -6.55
C ASN A 154 -9.75 -27.47 -6.16
N LYS A 155 -9.21 -26.61 -5.29
CA LYS A 155 -9.95 -25.47 -4.73
C LYS A 155 -9.21 -24.15 -4.92
N ASP A 156 -7.90 -24.17 -4.74
CA ASP A 156 -7.08 -22.97 -4.74
C ASP A 156 -6.59 -22.63 -6.14
N LYS A 157 -6.38 -21.34 -6.37
CA LYS A 157 -5.90 -20.84 -7.66
C LYS A 157 -4.40 -20.55 -7.55
N PRO A 158 -3.55 -21.17 -8.38
CA PRO A 158 -2.12 -20.87 -8.36
C PRO A 158 -1.84 -19.44 -8.81
N GLY A 159 -0.78 -18.84 -8.27
CA GLY A 159 -0.30 -17.53 -8.67
C GLY A 159 0.30 -17.50 -10.09
N PRO A 160 0.69 -16.30 -10.58
CA PRO A 160 0.61 -15.00 -9.89
C PRO A 160 -0.83 -14.48 -9.76
N ILE A 161 -1.09 -13.69 -8.73
CA ILE A 161 -2.42 -13.16 -8.42
C ILE A 161 -2.44 -11.64 -8.59
N ASN A 162 -3.40 -11.12 -9.37
CA ASN A 162 -3.56 -9.67 -9.55
C ASN A 162 -4.37 -9.07 -8.40
N ILE A 163 -3.81 -8.09 -7.70
CA ILE A 163 -4.45 -7.48 -6.52
C ILE A 163 -4.89 -6.03 -6.76
N ALA A 164 -4.66 -5.47 -7.95
CA ALA A 164 -5.03 -4.10 -8.24
C ALA A 164 -5.40 -3.91 -9.71
N VAL A 165 -6.39 -3.06 -9.96
CA VAL A 165 -6.86 -2.68 -11.29
C VAL A 165 -7.02 -1.18 -11.41
N ALA A 166 -6.66 -0.64 -12.57
CA ALA A 166 -7.03 0.70 -13.00
C ALA A 166 -8.13 0.59 -14.06
N LEU A 167 -9.14 1.46 -13.97
CA LEU A 167 -10.17 1.63 -14.97
C LEU A 167 -10.10 3.07 -15.48
N GLN A 168 -10.11 3.25 -16.80
CA GLN A 168 -10.21 4.56 -17.42
C GLN A 168 -11.25 4.57 -18.53
N ARG A 169 -11.92 5.70 -18.71
CA ARG A 169 -12.80 5.92 -19.87
C ARG A 169 -12.85 7.37 -20.27
N THR A 170 -13.29 7.61 -21.49
CA THR A 170 -13.60 8.96 -21.96
C THR A 170 -14.92 9.39 -21.32
N TYR A 171 -14.89 10.48 -20.57
CA TYR A 171 -16.08 11.10 -19.99
C TYR A 171 -15.96 12.62 -20.11
N GLY A 172 -16.86 13.23 -20.88
CA GLY A 172 -16.78 14.65 -21.22
C GLY A 172 -15.40 15.04 -21.79
N LYS A 173 -14.83 16.14 -21.30
CA LYS A 173 -13.48 16.62 -21.70
C LYS A 173 -12.36 16.19 -20.75
N LYS A 174 -12.69 15.74 -19.54
CA LYS A 174 -11.70 15.52 -18.46
C LYS A 174 -11.28 14.04 -18.33
N GLY A 175 -12.01 13.12 -18.96
CA GLY A 175 -11.83 11.69 -18.71
C GLY A 175 -12.33 11.29 -17.33
N GLN A 176 -12.39 10.00 -17.07
CA GLN A 176 -12.73 9.45 -15.76
C GLN A 176 -11.82 8.27 -15.44
N ARG A 177 -11.37 8.20 -14.19
CA ARG A 177 -10.38 7.24 -13.70
C ARG A 177 -10.80 6.63 -12.37
N VAL A 178 -10.59 5.32 -12.23
CA VAL A 178 -10.83 4.57 -11.00
C VAL A 178 -9.65 3.65 -10.75
N VAL A 179 -9.20 3.54 -9.50
CA VAL A 179 -8.24 2.53 -9.07
C VAL A 179 -8.87 1.72 -7.95
N VAL A 180 -8.80 0.40 -8.06
CA VAL A 180 -9.23 -0.52 -7.00
C VAL A 180 -8.05 -1.39 -6.59
N VAL A 181 -7.81 -1.48 -5.29
CA VAL A 181 -6.74 -2.30 -4.70
C VAL A 181 -7.35 -3.24 -3.68
N GLY A 182 -7.10 -4.55 -3.84
CA GLY A 182 -7.48 -5.63 -2.93
C GLY A 182 -6.69 -5.66 -1.63
N ASN A 183 -6.14 -4.51 -1.23
CA ASN A 183 -5.44 -4.30 0.02
C ASN A 183 -5.44 -2.80 0.32
N GLY A 184 -6.03 -2.37 1.42
CA GLY A 184 -5.90 -1.00 1.94
C GLY A 184 -4.79 -0.88 2.96
N ASN A 185 -4.45 -1.97 3.63
CA ASN A 185 -3.40 -2.00 4.64
C ASN A 185 -2.02 -1.55 4.14
N PHE A 186 -1.69 -1.68 2.85
CA PHE A 186 -0.40 -1.20 2.32
C PHE A 186 -0.15 0.31 2.54
N LEU A 187 -1.21 1.12 2.64
CA LEU A 187 -1.15 2.55 2.97
C LEU A 187 -1.45 2.87 4.45
N SER A 188 -1.60 1.85 5.30
CA SER A 188 -1.70 2.04 6.74
C SER A 188 -0.37 2.53 7.33
N ASN A 189 -0.42 3.15 8.51
CA ASN A 189 0.79 3.60 9.21
C ASN A 189 1.82 2.47 9.43
N THR A 190 1.37 1.22 9.51
CA THR A 190 2.24 0.05 9.66
C THR A 190 3.06 -0.24 8.41
N PHE A 191 2.49 -0.04 7.21
CA PHE A 191 3.07 -0.49 5.95
C PHE A 191 3.42 0.63 4.97
N ILE A 192 2.99 1.87 5.22
CA ILE A 192 3.21 2.99 4.29
C ILE A 192 4.70 3.27 4.05
N THR A 193 5.56 3.03 5.05
CA THR A 193 7.03 3.19 4.96
C THR A 193 7.76 1.92 4.48
N THR A 194 7.03 0.88 4.09
CA THR A 194 7.61 -0.40 3.66
C THR A 194 7.85 -0.39 2.16
N GLY A 195 9.11 -0.51 1.77
CA GLY A 195 9.50 -0.53 0.36
C GLY A 195 9.01 0.72 -0.38
N GLY A 196 8.28 0.53 -1.47
CA GLY A 196 7.68 1.61 -2.27
C GLY A 196 6.19 1.87 -2.03
N ASN A 197 5.61 1.44 -0.90
CA ASN A 197 4.16 1.52 -0.69
C ASN A 197 3.64 2.98 -0.77
N LEU A 198 4.34 3.92 -0.12
CA LEU A 198 4.01 5.35 -0.20
C LEU A 198 4.11 5.87 -1.64
N ASP A 199 5.20 5.59 -2.34
CA ASP A 199 5.43 6.03 -3.72
C ASP A 199 4.35 5.51 -4.67
N LEU A 200 3.94 4.25 -4.50
CA LEU A 200 2.85 3.65 -5.28
C LEU A 200 1.52 4.37 -4.99
N GLY A 201 1.20 4.64 -3.72
CA GLY A 201 0.00 5.38 -3.34
C GLY A 201 -0.03 6.79 -3.94
N ILE A 202 1.11 7.48 -3.93
CA ILE A 202 1.25 8.81 -4.54
C ILE A 202 1.04 8.73 -6.06
N ASN A 203 1.60 7.75 -6.75
CA ASN A 203 1.39 7.57 -8.18
C ASN A 203 -0.09 7.31 -8.52
N MET A 204 -0.79 6.50 -7.71
CA MET A 204 -2.23 6.28 -7.86
C MET A 204 -3.01 7.58 -7.72
N ILE A 205 -2.70 8.39 -6.70
CA ILE A 205 -3.37 9.68 -6.47
C ILE A 205 -3.12 10.65 -7.62
N ASN A 206 -1.86 10.84 -8.04
CA ASN A 206 -1.50 11.75 -9.13
C ASN A 206 -2.22 11.40 -10.43
N TRP A 207 -2.28 10.10 -10.75
CA TRP A 207 -3.01 9.62 -11.92
C TRP A 207 -4.53 9.85 -11.77
N LEU A 208 -5.11 9.60 -10.61
CA LEU A 208 -6.54 9.85 -10.38
C LEU A 208 -6.92 11.34 -10.42
N THR A 209 -6.01 12.24 -10.07
CA THR A 209 -6.28 13.69 -10.13
C THR A 209 -6.02 14.31 -11.49
N GLY A 210 -5.59 13.52 -12.49
CA GLY A 210 -5.33 14.00 -13.85
C GLY A 210 -4.01 14.75 -14.00
N ASP A 211 -3.09 14.60 -13.05
CA ASP A 211 -1.81 15.31 -13.02
C ASP A 211 -0.68 14.43 -13.57
N ASP A 212 -0.89 13.91 -14.78
CA ASP A 212 0.04 12.96 -15.43
C ASP A 212 1.44 13.57 -15.67
N ASN A 213 1.55 14.91 -15.65
CA ASN A 213 2.80 15.67 -15.78
C ASN A 213 3.52 15.91 -14.44
N LEU A 214 2.90 15.61 -13.29
CA LEU A 214 3.46 15.78 -11.95
C LEU A 214 3.84 14.46 -11.28
N ILE A 215 4.13 13.41 -12.06
CA ILE A 215 4.85 12.22 -11.55
C ILE A 215 6.33 12.63 -11.35
N SER A 216 6.53 13.58 -10.44
CA SER A 216 7.80 14.07 -9.95
C SER A 216 8.30 13.07 -8.94
N ILE A 217 9.56 12.68 -9.09
CA ILE A 217 10.33 11.91 -8.12
C ILE A 217 10.10 12.53 -6.74
N GLN A 218 9.44 11.81 -5.85
CA GLN A 218 9.26 12.24 -4.47
C GLN A 218 10.63 12.24 -3.79
N PRO A 219 11.02 13.31 -3.08
CA PRO A 219 12.19 13.24 -2.21
C PRO A 219 11.91 12.16 -1.16
N MET A 220 12.76 11.13 -1.09
CA MET A 220 12.64 10.09 -0.08
C MET A 220 12.59 10.76 1.31
N PRO A 221 11.53 10.57 2.11
CA PRO A 221 11.59 10.97 3.51
C PRO A 221 12.78 10.25 4.12
N LEU A 222 13.64 10.98 4.82
CA LEU A 222 14.75 10.39 5.54
C LEU A 222 14.16 9.35 6.49
N LYS A 223 14.48 8.07 6.23
CA LYS A 223 14.02 6.96 7.04
C LYS A 223 14.56 7.21 8.45
N ASP A 224 13.69 7.35 9.44
CA ASP A 224 14.13 7.32 10.83
C ASP A 224 14.83 5.97 11.04
N VAL A 225 16.16 6.03 11.18
CA VAL A 225 16.96 4.83 11.41
C VAL A 225 16.77 4.48 12.89
N ASN A 226 15.71 3.72 13.18
CA ASN A 226 15.60 3.02 14.44
C ASN A 226 16.69 1.95 14.46
N VAL A 227 17.79 2.26 15.16
CA VAL A 227 18.84 1.28 15.45
C VAL A 227 18.28 0.33 16.51
N THR A 228 17.72 -0.79 16.07
CA THR A 228 17.41 -1.91 16.97
C THR A 228 18.71 -2.59 17.36
N ILE A 229 19.11 -2.44 18.62
CA ILE A 229 20.24 -3.18 19.18
C ILE A 229 19.73 -4.58 19.51
N PRO A 230 20.18 -5.64 18.83
CA PRO A 230 19.74 -6.99 19.19
C PRO A 230 20.23 -7.35 20.59
N ASN A 231 19.46 -8.14 21.34
CA ASN A 231 19.73 -8.49 22.73
C ASN A 231 20.85 -9.54 22.90
N ASP A 232 21.77 -9.66 21.95
CA ASP A 232 22.95 -10.51 22.09
C ASP A 232 24.08 -9.76 22.82
N ASN A 233 24.90 -10.50 23.58
CA ASN A 233 25.97 -9.92 24.40
C ASN A 233 26.97 -9.09 23.57
N THR A 234 27.24 -9.46 22.32
CA THR A 234 28.18 -8.75 21.45
C THR A 234 27.63 -7.40 21.01
N SER A 235 26.37 -7.33 20.56
CA SER A 235 25.70 -6.09 20.16
C SER A 235 25.53 -5.12 21.32
N VAL A 236 25.20 -5.62 22.52
CA VAL A 236 25.09 -4.79 23.73
C VAL A 236 26.45 -4.18 24.12
N LEU A 237 27.54 -4.97 24.05
CA LEU A 237 28.89 -4.47 24.31
C LEU A 237 29.33 -3.39 23.32
N ILE A 238 29.04 -3.58 22.03
CA ILE A 238 29.34 -2.59 20.98
C ILE A 238 28.57 -1.30 21.23
N ALA A 239 27.25 -1.39 21.45
CA ALA A 239 26.41 -0.23 21.71
C ALA A 239 26.85 0.53 22.97
N TRP A 240 27.17 -0.18 24.06
CA TRP A 240 27.69 0.41 25.28
C TRP A 240 29.01 1.16 25.04
N THR A 241 29.94 0.54 24.29
CA THR A 241 31.25 1.13 23.99
C THR A 241 31.11 2.40 23.15
N VAL A 242 30.28 2.36 22.11
CA VAL A 242 30.00 3.53 21.25
C VAL A 242 29.38 4.64 22.09
N PHE A 243 28.33 4.37 22.87
CA PHE A 243 27.67 5.38 23.70
C PHE A 243 28.63 6.07 24.68
N HIS A 244 29.41 5.30 25.43
CA HIS A 244 30.33 5.83 26.44
C HIS A 244 31.56 6.52 25.82
N SER A 245 31.94 6.15 24.60
CA SER A 245 33.03 6.83 23.89
C SER A 245 32.72 8.26 23.52
N PHE A 246 31.51 8.52 23.02
CA PHE A 246 31.06 9.89 22.76
C PHE A 246 30.76 10.65 24.05
N GLN A 247 30.19 9.98 25.06
CA GLN A 247 29.83 10.63 26.33
C GLN A 247 31.05 11.01 27.17
N TYR A 248 32.08 10.15 27.24
CA TYR A 248 33.18 10.30 28.19
C TYR A 248 34.57 10.27 27.54
N PHE A 249 34.87 9.26 26.70
CA PHE A 249 36.25 9.07 26.22
C PHE A 249 36.74 10.23 25.33
N ILE A 250 35.91 10.71 24.40
CA ILE A 250 36.26 11.84 23.52
C ILE A 250 36.40 13.14 24.32
N PRO A 251 35.43 13.58 25.15
CA PRO A 251 35.58 14.79 25.94
C PRO A 251 36.79 14.77 26.88
N ILE A 252 37.02 13.66 27.57
CA ILE A 252 38.18 13.50 28.48
C ILE A 252 39.48 13.52 27.68
N GLY A 253 39.54 12.83 26.53
CA GLY A 253 40.70 12.83 25.65
C GLY A 253 41.06 14.24 25.17
N ILE A 254 40.08 15.02 24.73
CA ILE A 254 40.26 16.42 24.33
C ILE A 254 40.75 17.27 25.51
N PHE A 255 40.16 17.07 26.70
CA PHE A 255 40.55 17.81 27.91
C PHE A 255 42.01 17.54 28.31
N VAL A 256 42.42 16.26 28.30
CA VAL A 256 43.80 15.85 28.61
C VAL A 256 44.77 16.39 27.57
N LEU A 257 44.45 16.31 26.28
CA LEU A 257 45.28 16.88 25.21
C LEU A 257 45.40 18.40 25.36
N GLY A 258 44.31 19.09 25.72
CA GLY A 258 44.30 20.53 26.00
C GLY A 258 45.26 20.90 27.13
N ILE A 259 45.20 20.19 28.27
CA ILE A 259 46.12 20.40 29.40
C ILE A 259 47.56 20.11 28.98
N PHE A 260 47.80 19.02 28.26
CA PHE A 260 49.12 18.63 27.80
C PHE A 260 49.77 19.73 26.93
N PHE A 261 49.04 20.26 25.94
CA PHE A 261 49.54 21.34 25.09
C PHE A 261 49.72 22.66 25.86
N TRP A 262 48.84 22.98 26.80
CA TRP A 262 48.99 24.16 27.66
C TRP A 262 50.27 24.09 28.50
N LEU A 263 50.54 22.96 29.15
CA LEU A 263 51.75 22.73 29.93
C LEU A 263 53.01 22.78 29.06
N LYS A 264 52.96 22.22 27.84
CA LYS A 264 54.08 22.26 26.89
C LYS A 264 54.39 23.67 26.41
N ARG A 265 53.37 24.49 26.13
CA ARG A 265 53.53 25.89 25.73
C ARG A 265 54.02 26.79 26.86
N ARG A 266 53.76 26.44 28.12
CA ARG A 266 54.23 27.22 29.29
C ARG A 266 55.70 26.98 29.64
N LYS A 267 56.29 25.89 29.13
CA LYS A 267 57.71 25.53 29.33
C LYS A 267 58.63 25.98 28.17
N ALA A 268 58.06 26.51 27.09
CA ALA A 268 58.78 27.18 26.01
C ALA A 268 58.71 28.70 26.22
#